data_AF-A0A5K1JXA0-F1
#
_entry.id   AF-A0A5K1JXA0-F1
#
_cell.length_a   1.000
_cell.length_b   1.000
_cell.length_c   1.000
_cell.angle_alpha   90.00
_cell.angle_beta   90.00
_cell.angle_gamma   90.00
#
_symmetry.space_group_name_H-M   'P 1'
#
loop_
_entity.id
_entity.type
_entity.pdbx_description
1 polymer ?
#
loop_
_entity_poly.entity_id
_entity_poly.type
_entity_poly.pdbx_seq_one_letter_code
_entity_poly.pdbx_strand_id
1 'polypeptide(L)'
;MGEDAQVVLMGDFNARIGARMQTQPRSSPDDKVCARGTELLRYCAAYDLEVLNGTALHLPSTRNHYTSYQPNGSAVVDYAILSAALVEAQSVESFSVRPHYASRSDHAPLALVLALDWNPTPVVPGSGRRARPWAPPLPASASRADELLHEAVYKHVNPCGLLAQIYGEVSSTSDPVEVRIP
;
A
#
# COMPACT_ATOMS: atom_id res chain seq x y z
N MET A 1 -5.32 -19.99 17.43
CA MET A 1 -5.10 -18.55 17.20
C MET A 1 -4.22 -18.47 15.98
N GLY A 2 -4.74 -17.98 14.87
CA GLY A 2 -3.91 -17.77 13.68
C GLY A 2 -2.89 -16.69 14.02
N GLU A 3 -1.65 -16.85 13.59
CA GLU A 3 -0.66 -15.77 13.67
C GLU A 3 -1.22 -14.58 12.88
N ASP A 4 -1.34 -13.42 13.53
CA ASP A 4 -1.77 -12.20 12.85
C ASP A 4 -0.74 -11.89 11.76
N ALA A 5 -1.20 -11.90 10.52
CA ALA A 5 -0.33 -11.71 9.37
C ALA A 5 0.22 -10.27 9.38
N GLN A 6 1.54 -10.14 9.34
CA GLN A 6 2.21 -8.85 9.13
C GLN A 6 2.05 -8.44 7.66
N VAL A 7 1.38 -7.31 7.43
CA VAL A 7 1.04 -6.83 6.08
C VAL A 7 1.56 -5.41 5.88
N VAL A 8 2.21 -5.20 4.73
CA VAL A 8 2.60 -3.89 4.21
C VAL A 8 1.93 -3.69 2.86
N LEU A 9 1.17 -2.61 2.69
CA LEU A 9 0.64 -2.15 1.42
C LEU A 9 1.25 -0.78 1.13
N MET A 10 1.91 -0.64 -0.02
CA MET A 10 2.53 0.62 -0.44
C MET A 10 2.29 0.86 -1.92
N GLY A 11 1.95 2.09 -2.28
CA GLY A 11 1.81 2.50 -3.68
C GLY A 11 0.71 3.53 -3.88
N ASP A 12 0.34 3.72 -5.15
CA ASP A 12 -0.71 4.64 -5.58
C ASP A 12 -2.10 4.01 -5.40
N PHE A 13 -2.89 4.57 -4.48
CA PHE A 13 -4.28 4.16 -4.25
C PHE A 13 -5.28 5.00 -5.02
N ASN A 14 -4.83 6.05 -5.72
CA ASN A 14 -5.67 7.03 -6.40
C ASN A 14 -6.78 7.60 -5.50
N ALA A 15 -6.50 7.67 -4.20
CA ALA A 15 -7.46 7.96 -3.14
C ALA A 15 -6.96 9.15 -2.32
N ARG A 16 -7.82 10.14 -2.05
CA ARG A 16 -7.48 11.29 -1.20
C ARG A 16 -8.22 11.13 0.12
N ILE A 17 -7.48 11.01 1.22
CA ILE A 17 -8.04 10.78 2.56
C ILE A 17 -7.90 11.99 3.49
N GLY A 18 -7.32 13.09 3.01
CA GLY A 18 -7.15 14.31 3.79
C GLY A 18 -6.29 14.08 5.04
N ALA A 19 -6.62 14.81 6.11
CA ALA A 19 -6.11 14.56 7.45
C ALA A 19 -7.00 13.61 8.29
N ARG A 20 -7.89 12.81 7.65
CA ARG A 20 -8.82 11.94 8.40
C ARG A 20 -8.06 10.86 9.16
N MET A 21 -8.28 10.84 10.47
CA MET A 21 -7.67 9.90 11.40
C MET A 21 -8.42 8.58 11.41
N GLN A 22 -7.70 7.48 11.66
CA GLN A 22 -8.28 6.20 12.06
C GLN A 22 -8.04 6.00 13.56
N THR A 23 -6.86 5.51 13.95
CA THR A 23 -6.48 5.39 15.37
C THR A 23 -5.44 6.43 15.77
N GLN A 24 -4.44 6.69 14.92
CA GLN A 24 -3.39 7.65 15.21
C GLN A 24 -3.71 9.06 14.69
N PRO A 25 -3.34 10.11 15.45
CA PRO A 25 -3.35 11.47 14.93
C PRO A 25 -2.46 11.61 13.71
N ARG A 26 -2.97 12.28 12.68
CA ARG A 26 -2.23 12.57 11.45
C ARG A 26 -2.43 14.00 10.97
N SER A 27 -1.47 14.47 10.19
CA SER A 27 -1.57 15.71 9.39
C SER A 27 -1.28 15.41 7.92
N SER A 28 -1.92 16.13 7.00
CA SER A 28 -1.66 16.00 5.56
C SER A 28 -1.64 17.39 4.92
N PRO A 29 -0.73 17.65 3.95
CA PRO A 29 -0.78 18.88 3.15
C PRO A 29 -1.98 18.89 2.18
N ASP A 30 -2.50 17.70 1.84
CA ASP A 30 -3.75 17.54 1.11
C ASP A 30 -4.90 17.43 2.11
N ASP A 31 -5.81 18.41 2.10
CA ASP A 31 -7.00 18.47 2.97
C ASP A 31 -8.25 17.83 2.35
N LYS A 32 -8.20 17.47 1.07
CA LYS A 32 -9.37 16.97 0.35
C LYS A 32 -9.58 15.50 0.61
N VAL A 33 -10.86 15.11 0.63
CA VAL A 33 -11.29 13.72 0.74
C VAL A 33 -12.17 13.37 -0.45
N CYS A 34 -11.91 12.25 -1.11
CA CYS A 34 -12.75 11.74 -2.18
C CYS A 34 -13.49 10.45 -1.80
N ALA A 35 -14.39 9.99 -2.67
CA ALA A 35 -15.16 8.76 -2.44
C ALA A 35 -14.24 7.53 -2.25
N ARG A 36 -13.26 7.35 -3.14
CA ARG A 36 -12.22 6.30 -3.03
C ARG A 36 -11.43 6.39 -1.73
N GLY A 37 -11.14 7.60 -1.25
CA GLY A 37 -10.49 7.81 0.04
C GLY A 37 -11.35 7.38 1.22
N THR A 38 -12.65 7.66 1.17
CA THR A 38 -13.59 7.19 2.20
C THR A 38 -13.67 5.66 2.21
N GLU A 39 -13.63 5.03 1.04
CA GLU A 39 -13.62 3.56 0.93
C GLU A 39 -12.31 2.95 1.43
N LEU A 40 -11.16 3.53 1.05
CA LEU A 40 -9.85 3.11 1.55
C LEU A 40 -9.81 3.13 3.10
N LEU A 41 -10.30 4.20 3.72
CA LEU A 41 -10.38 4.30 5.18
C LEU A 41 -11.31 3.23 5.79
N ARG A 42 -12.40 2.85 5.10
CA ARG A 42 -13.26 1.76 5.55
C ARG A 42 -12.54 0.41 5.49
N TYR A 43 -11.79 0.13 4.42
CA TYR A 43 -10.97 -1.08 4.35
C TYR A 43 -9.92 -1.10 5.44
N CYS A 44 -9.23 0.01 5.65
CA CYS A 44 -8.21 0.09 6.69
C CYS A 44 -8.83 -0.15 8.07
N ALA A 45 -10.01 0.39 8.37
CA ALA A 45 -10.72 0.12 9.61
C ALA A 45 -11.21 -1.33 9.74
N ALA A 46 -11.70 -1.93 8.64
CA ALA A 46 -12.24 -3.29 8.65
C ALA A 46 -11.16 -4.37 8.82
N TYR A 47 -9.93 -4.10 8.37
CA TYR A 47 -8.81 -5.03 8.40
C TYR A 47 -7.70 -4.64 9.38
N ASP A 48 -8.00 -3.70 10.29
CA ASP A 48 -7.06 -3.21 11.31
C ASP A 48 -5.71 -2.77 10.72
N LEU A 49 -5.81 -1.93 9.68
CA LEU A 49 -4.68 -1.35 8.98
C LEU A 49 -4.54 0.14 9.31
N GLU A 50 -3.29 0.56 9.40
CA GLU A 50 -2.86 1.89 9.77
C GLU A 50 -2.13 2.59 8.63
N VAL A 51 -2.59 3.79 8.27
CA VAL A 51 -1.93 4.64 7.28
C VAL A 51 -0.81 5.43 7.96
N LEU A 52 0.44 5.23 7.53
CA LEU A 52 1.59 5.93 8.11
C LEU A 52 1.70 7.39 7.69
N ASN A 53 1.19 7.76 6.52
CA ASN A 53 1.31 9.11 5.98
C ASN A 53 0.73 10.17 6.93
N GLY A 54 1.62 10.97 7.51
CA GLY A 54 1.22 12.10 8.34
C GLY A 54 1.18 11.80 9.84
N THR A 55 1.43 10.55 10.24
CA THR A 55 1.51 10.13 11.64
C THR A 55 2.84 10.55 12.28
N ALA A 56 3.02 10.21 13.56
CA ALA A 56 4.28 10.38 14.28
C ALA A 56 5.44 9.57 13.66
N LEU A 57 5.14 8.44 13.00
CA LEU A 57 6.12 7.58 12.31
C LEU A 57 6.59 8.16 10.96
N HIS A 58 5.86 9.13 10.40
CA HIS A 58 6.31 9.88 9.22
C HIS A 58 7.35 10.93 9.64
N LEU A 59 8.56 10.84 9.09
CA LEU A 59 9.64 11.80 9.30
C LEU A 59 9.15 13.25 9.18
N PRO A 60 9.35 14.10 10.22
CA PRO A 60 8.81 15.46 10.24
C PRO A 60 9.23 16.31 9.04
N SER A 61 10.46 16.13 8.53
CA SER A 61 11.00 16.89 7.39
C SER A 61 10.28 16.62 6.08
N THR A 62 9.58 15.48 5.93
CA THR A 62 8.87 15.13 4.69
C THR A 62 7.35 15.07 4.88
N ARG A 63 6.84 15.39 6.07
CA ARG A 63 5.42 15.22 6.42
C ARG A 63 4.46 16.07 5.58
N ASN A 64 4.94 17.22 5.12
CA ASN A 64 4.18 18.16 4.30
C ASN A 64 4.39 17.98 2.79
N HIS A 65 5.06 16.92 2.36
CA HIS A 65 5.24 16.63 0.93
C HIS A 65 3.98 16.00 0.32
N TYR A 66 3.67 16.40 -0.92
CA TYR A 66 2.71 15.68 -1.75
C TYR A 66 3.36 14.45 -2.37
N THR A 67 2.54 13.47 -2.78
CA THR A 67 3.02 12.24 -3.41
C THR A 67 2.76 12.20 -4.91
N SER A 68 1.81 13.00 -5.42
CA SER A 68 1.53 13.15 -6.85
C SER A 68 1.49 14.63 -7.24
N TYR A 69 2.08 14.94 -8.40
CA TYR A 69 2.33 16.28 -8.92
C TYR A 69 1.83 16.36 -10.37
N GLN A 70 0.57 16.74 -10.53
CA GLN A 70 -0.09 16.87 -11.82
C GLN A 70 -0.08 18.33 -12.30
N PRO A 71 -0.26 18.61 -13.61
CA PRO A 71 -0.38 19.98 -14.12
C PRO A 71 -1.49 20.79 -13.43
N ASN A 72 -2.54 20.12 -12.96
CA ASN A 72 -3.70 20.73 -12.29
C ASN A 72 -3.58 20.76 -10.75
N GLY A 73 -2.39 20.50 -10.22
CA GLY A 73 -2.07 20.58 -8.80
C GLY A 73 -1.53 19.27 -8.21
N SER A 74 -1.24 19.33 -6.93
CA SER A 74 -0.65 18.23 -6.18
C SER A 74 -1.66 17.55 -5.26
N ALA A 75 -1.41 16.28 -4.97
CA ALA A 75 -2.25 15.46 -4.08
C ALA A 75 -1.41 14.47 -3.27
N VAL A 76 -1.98 14.00 -2.17
CA VAL A 76 -1.49 12.80 -1.48
C VAL A 76 -2.40 11.67 -1.89
N VAL A 77 -1.87 10.73 -2.67
CA VAL A 77 -2.60 9.56 -3.19
C VAL A 77 -1.82 8.24 -3.04
N ASP A 78 -0.53 8.35 -2.76
CA ASP A 78 0.35 7.23 -2.46
C ASP A 78 0.46 7.09 -0.94
N TYR A 79 0.21 5.88 -0.44
CA TYR A 79 0.22 5.62 0.99
C TYR A 79 1.12 4.44 1.33
N ALA A 80 1.69 4.48 2.53
CA ALA A 80 2.16 3.30 3.23
C ALA A 80 1.13 2.92 4.29
N ILE A 81 0.62 1.70 4.20
CA ILE A 81 -0.45 1.16 5.04
C ILE A 81 0.03 -0.15 5.63
N LEU A 82 0.02 -0.28 6.96
CA LEU A 82 0.55 -1.44 7.68
C LEU A 82 -0.52 -2.09 8.54
N SER A 83 -0.43 -3.40 8.77
CA SER A 83 -1.20 -4.07 9.81
C SER A 83 -0.85 -3.52 11.20
N ALA A 84 -1.83 -3.44 12.12
CA ALA A 84 -1.61 -3.04 13.51
C ALA A 84 -0.45 -3.80 14.17
N ALA A 85 -0.32 -5.11 13.92
CA ALA A 85 0.78 -5.94 14.44
C ALA A 85 2.19 -5.38 14.13
N LEU A 86 2.41 -4.80 12.95
CA LEU A 86 3.70 -4.19 12.58
C LEU A 86 3.93 -2.85 13.29
N VAL A 87 2.86 -2.11 13.54
CA VAL A 87 2.91 -0.81 14.24
C VAL A 87 3.14 -1.03 15.73
N GLU A 88 2.44 -1.99 16.33
CA GLU A 88 2.53 -2.35 17.76
C GLU A 88 3.86 -3.00 18.11
N ALA A 89 4.41 -3.83 17.23
CA ALA A 89 5.75 -4.42 17.39
C ALA A 89 6.88 -3.37 17.31
N GLN A 90 6.55 -2.11 17.01
CA GLN A 90 7.52 -1.01 16.82
C GLN A 90 8.57 -1.32 15.74
N SER A 91 8.19 -2.12 14.73
CA SER A 91 9.07 -2.50 13.63
C SER A 91 9.33 -1.37 12.65
N VAL A 92 8.60 -0.25 12.71
CA VAL A 92 8.79 0.88 11.79
C VAL A 92 9.93 1.78 12.29
N GLU A 93 11.08 1.72 11.63
CA GLU A 93 12.22 2.61 11.95
C GLU A 93 12.03 4.00 11.37
N SER A 94 11.61 4.07 10.10
CA SER A 94 11.34 5.36 9.45
C SER A 94 10.41 5.22 8.26
N PHE A 95 9.59 6.25 8.05
CA PHE A 95 8.79 6.43 6.84
C PHE A 95 8.98 7.85 6.30
N SER A 96 9.14 8.00 4.99
CA SER A 96 9.28 9.31 4.34
C SER A 96 8.78 9.34 2.90
N VAL A 97 8.37 10.54 2.47
CA VAL A 97 8.17 10.89 1.06
C VAL A 97 9.46 11.53 0.55
N ARG A 98 10.14 10.85 -0.36
CA ARG A 98 11.41 11.29 -0.96
C ARG A 98 11.18 12.49 -1.89
N PRO A 99 12.22 13.27 -2.23
CA PRO A 99 12.08 14.38 -3.17
C PRO A 99 11.45 13.93 -4.50
N HIS A 100 10.57 14.77 -5.04
CA HIS A 100 9.97 14.55 -6.35
C HIS A 100 11.01 14.77 -7.45
N TYR A 101 11.13 13.80 -8.36
CA TYR A 101 12.01 13.89 -9.53
C TYR A 101 11.15 14.04 -10.80
N ALA A 102 10.72 15.27 -11.08
CA ALA A 102 9.78 15.59 -12.17
C ALA A 102 10.20 15.11 -13.57
N SER A 103 11.49 14.88 -13.81
CA SER A 103 12.00 14.34 -15.06
C SER A 103 11.79 12.83 -15.23
N ARG A 104 11.36 12.12 -14.19
CA ARG A 104 11.21 10.65 -14.16
C ARG A 104 9.78 10.19 -13.93
N SER A 105 9.06 10.91 -13.08
CA SER A 105 7.69 10.56 -12.71
C SER A 105 6.96 11.82 -12.23
N ASP A 106 5.66 11.83 -12.36
CA ASP A 106 4.74 12.75 -11.70
C ASP A 106 4.48 12.37 -10.22
N HIS A 107 5.01 11.24 -9.74
CA HIS A 107 4.92 10.81 -8.35
C HIS A 107 6.26 10.96 -7.59
N ALA A 108 6.18 11.29 -6.31
CA ALA A 108 7.30 11.27 -5.39
C ALA A 108 7.43 9.89 -4.72
N PRO A 109 8.64 9.30 -4.64
CA PRO A 109 8.81 7.97 -4.06
C PRO A 109 8.47 7.92 -2.56
N LEU A 110 7.83 6.84 -2.14
CA LEU A 110 7.72 6.49 -0.72
C LEU A 110 8.92 5.64 -0.30
N ALA A 111 9.43 5.89 0.91
CA ALA A 111 10.48 5.07 1.52
C ALA A 111 10.04 4.63 2.92
N LEU A 112 10.06 3.32 3.16
CA LEU A 112 9.74 2.69 4.43
C LEU A 112 10.92 1.79 4.84
N VAL A 113 11.37 1.93 6.08
CA VAL A 113 12.41 1.10 6.68
C VAL A 113 11.80 0.35 7.85
N LEU A 114 11.94 -0.97 7.84
CA LEU A 114 11.41 -1.86 8.86
C LEU A 114 12.54 -2.64 9.55
N ALA A 115 12.53 -2.66 10.87
CA ALA A 115 13.28 -3.57 11.72
C ALA A 115 12.48 -4.86 11.87
N LEU A 116 12.78 -5.85 11.03
CA LEU A 116 12.14 -7.17 11.06
C LEU A 116 13.16 -8.22 11.47
N ASP A 117 12.75 -9.16 12.32
CA ASP A 117 13.42 -10.45 12.47
C ASP A 117 13.10 -11.32 11.23
N TRP A 118 13.60 -10.85 10.08
CA TRP A 118 13.31 -11.45 8.79
C TRP A 118 14.11 -12.74 8.64
N ASN A 119 13.42 -13.87 8.80
CA ASN A 119 13.94 -15.16 8.39
C ASN A 119 13.24 -15.58 7.09
N PRO A 120 13.79 -15.21 5.91
CA PRO A 120 13.17 -15.55 4.64
C PRO A 120 13.11 -17.06 4.54
N THR A 121 11.91 -17.62 4.68
CA THR A 121 11.72 -19.00 4.25
C THR A 121 11.88 -18.97 2.74
N PRO A 122 12.82 -19.73 2.15
CA PRO A 122 12.95 -19.79 0.71
C PRO A 122 11.59 -20.10 0.12
N VAL A 123 11.12 -19.26 -0.81
CA VAL A 123 9.92 -19.58 -1.59
C VAL A 123 10.30 -20.77 -2.46
N VAL A 124 10.13 -21.98 -1.93
CA VAL A 124 10.22 -23.18 -2.73
C VAL A 124 9.07 -23.09 -3.72
N PRO A 125 9.32 -23.06 -5.04
CA PRO A 125 8.25 -23.06 -6.02
C PRO A 125 7.39 -24.29 -5.73
N GLY A 126 6.18 -24.07 -5.21
CA GLY A 126 5.32 -25.16 -4.80
C GLY A 126 5.01 -26.03 -6.02
N SER A 127 5.58 -27.23 -6.08
CA SER A 127 5.33 -28.22 -7.13
C SER A 127 3.92 -28.82 -7.06
N GLY A 128 3.09 -28.37 -6.13
CA GLY A 128 1.71 -28.80 -5.97
C GLY A 128 0.74 -27.63 -6.17
N ARG A 129 -0.25 -27.83 -7.05
CA ARG A 129 -1.51 -27.07 -7.06
C ARG A 129 -2.18 -27.23 -5.68
N ARG A 130 -1.81 -26.40 -4.70
CA ARG A 130 -2.64 -26.20 -3.52
C ARG A 130 -3.89 -25.47 -3.99
N ALA A 131 -5.05 -26.08 -3.80
CA ALA A 131 -6.33 -25.39 -3.92
C ALA A 131 -6.25 -24.13 -3.06
N ARG A 132 -6.27 -22.96 -3.72
CA ARG A 132 -6.18 -21.69 -3.02
C ARG A 132 -7.44 -21.53 -2.16
N PRO A 133 -7.31 -21.01 -0.93
CA PRO A 133 -8.48 -20.62 -0.16
C PRO A 133 -9.26 -19.59 -1.00
N TRP A 134 -10.58 -19.79 -1.03
CA TRP A 134 -11.55 -18.95 -1.72
C TRP A 134 -11.26 -17.48 -1.42
N ALA A 135 -11.17 -16.63 -2.44
CA ALA A 135 -11.05 -15.19 -2.22
C ALA A 135 -12.19 -14.73 -1.30
N PRO A 136 -11.94 -13.86 -0.31
CA PRO A 136 -13.02 -13.33 0.52
C PRO A 136 -14.07 -12.71 -0.41
N PRO A 137 -15.38 -12.88 -0.12
CA PRO A 137 -16.42 -12.32 -0.95
C PRO A 137 -16.24 -10.81 -1.04
N LEU A 138 -16.41 -10.26 -2.24
CA LEU A 138 -16.45 -8.81 -2.45
C LEU A 138 -17.47 -8.19 -1.49
N PRO A 139 -17.17 -7.01 -0.90
CA PRO A 139 -18.16 -6.29 -0.11
C PRO A 139 -19.42 -6.04 -0.95
N ALA A 140 -20.59 -6.04 -0.30
CA ALA A 140 -21.90 -5.98 -0.95
C ALA A 140 -22.18 -4.71 -1.79
N SER A 141 -21.24 -3.77 -1.86
CA SER A 141 -21.32 -2.51 -2.59
C SER A 141 -20.37 -2.42 -3.80
N ALA A 142 -19.84 -3.54 -4.30
CA ALA A 142 -18.97 -3.55 -5.47
C ALA A 142 -19.68 -2.94 -6.68
N SER A 143 -19.05 -1.96 -7.33
CA SER A 143 -19.53 -1.41 -8.59
C SER A 143 -19.32 -2.44 -9.71
N ARG A 144 -20.03 -2.28 -10.83
CA ARG A 144 -19.80 -3.10 -12.04
C ARG A 144 -18.34 -3.07 -12.51
N ALA A 145 -17.62 -1.98 -12.24
CA ALA A 145 -16.20 -1.88 -12.56
C ALA A 145 -15.35 -2.79 -11.65
N ASP A 146 -15.69 -2.89 -10.37
CA ASP A 146 -15.01 -3.77 -9.41
C ASP A 146 -15.27 -5.25 -9.73
N GLU A 147 -16.48 -5.58 -10.18
CA GLU A 147 -16.81 -6.92 -10.67
C GLU A 147 -15.97 -7.28 -11.90
N LEU A 148 -15.84 -6.38 -12.87
CA LEU A 148 -15.03 -6.60 -14.08
C LEU A 148 -13.55 -6.72 -13.76
N LEU A 149 -13.03 -5.92 -12.82
CA LEU A 149 -11.65 -6.01 -12.37
C LEU A 149 -11.40 -7.32 -11.62
N HIS A 150 -12.28 -7.69 -10.69
CA HIS A 150 -12.19 -8.95 -9.97
C HIS A 150 -12.26 -10.14 -10.94
N GLU A 151 -13.16 -10.09 -11.92
CA GLU A 151 -13.26 -11.11 -12.96
C GLU A 151 -11.98 -11.21 -13.78
N ALA A 152 -11.44 -10.09 -14.26
CA ALA A 152 -10.22 -10.04 -15.03
C ALA A 152 -9.02 -10.59 -14.22
N VAL A 153 -8.86 -10.18 -12.96
CA VAL A 153 -7.72 -10.57 -12.12
C VAL A 153 -7.79 -12.03 -11.70
N TYR A 154 -8.97 -12.51 -11.28
CA TYR A 154 -9.08 -13.82 -10.62
C TYR A 154 -9.57 -14.95 -11.53
N LYS A 155 -10.14 -14.68 -12.73
CA LYS A 155 -10.44 -15.76 -13.70
C LYS A 155 -9.22 -16.23 -14.49
N HIS A 156 -8.12 -15.48 -14.50
CA HIS A 156 -6.91 -15.88 -15.23
C HIS A 156 -6.06 -16.84 -14.41
N VAL A 157 -5.55 -17.88 -15.07
CA VAL A 157 -4.82 -19.01 -14.46
C VAL A 157 -3.47 -18.60 -13.85
N ASN A 158 -3.00 -17.38 -14.11
CA ASN A 158 -1.78 -16.83 -13.53
C ASN A 158 -1.97 -15.38 -13.07
N PRO A 159 -2.52 -15.17 -11.85
CA PRO A 159 -2.73 -13.83 -11.28
C PRO A 159 -1.42 -13.04 -11.20
N CYS A 160 -0.30 -13.69 -10.89
CA CYS A 160 1.00 -13.03 -10.80
C CYS A 160 1.49 -12.50 -12.15
N GLY A 161 1.28 -13.26 -13.24
CA GLY A 161 1.63 -12.83 -14.60
C GLY A 161 0.76 -11.68 -15.08
N LEU A 162 -0.53 -11.69 -14.75
CA LEU A 162 -1.43 -10.58 -15.08
C LEU A 162 -1.14 -9.33 -14.24
N LEU A 163 -0.84 -9.49 -12.94
CA LEU A 163 -0.41 -8.38 -12.10
C LEU A 163 0.92 -7.79 -12.59
N ALA A 164 1.88 -8.61 -13.03
CA ALA A 164 3.10 -8.12 -13.64
C ALA A 164 2.85 -7.40 -14.98
N GLN A 165 1.84 -7.81 -15.74
CA GLN A 165 1.44 -7.12 -16.97
C GLN A 165 0.77 -5.76 -16.69
N ILE A 166 0.02 -5.64 -15.58
CA ILE A 166 -0.69 -4.41 -15.21
C ILE A 166 0.23 -3.44 -14.44
N TYR A 167 1.04 -3.94 -13.53
CA TYR A 167 1.82 -3.16 -12.57
C TYR A 167 3.35 -3.27 -12.77
N GLY A 168 3.82 -4.03 -13.76
CA GLY A 168 5.24 -4.28 -14.01
C GLY A 168 5.82 -5.46 -13.22
N GLU A 169 6.97 -5.97 -13.67
CA GLU A 169 7.70 -7.01 -12.94
C GLU A 169 8.32 -6.45 -11.65
N VAL A 170 7.91 -7.01 -10.51
CA VAL A 170 8.51 -6.70 -9.22
C VAL A 170 9.81 -7.49 -9.07
N SER A 171 10.93 -6.80 -8.93
CA SER A 171 12.22 -7.42 -8.61
C SER A 171 12.77 -6.88 -7.28
N SER A 172 13.34 -7.76 -6.46
CA SER A 172 14.11 -7.42 -5.27
C SER A 172 15.60 -7.56 -5.59
N THR A 173 16.39 -6.51 -5.40
CA THR A 173 17.80 -6.48 -5.88
C THR A 173 18.87 -6.42 -4.79
N SER A 174 18.52 -6.39 -3.50
CA SER A 174 19.52 -6.25 -2.42
C SER A 174 19.03 -6.69 -1.04
N ASP A 175 19.97 -6.77 -0.11
CA ASP A 175 19.79 -6.78 1.35
C ASP A 175 20.26 -5.41 1.89
N PRO A 176 19.38 -4.55 2.46
CA PRO A 176 17.94 -4.77 2.64
C PRO A 176 17.16 -4.74 1.32
N VAL A 177 15.99 -5.39 1.31
CA VAL A 177 15.12 -5.56 0.14
C VAL A 177 14.69 -4.20 -0.43
N GLU A 178 15.31 -3.79 -1.53
CA GLU A 178 14.81 -2.69 -2.36
C GLU A 178 13.76 -3.21 -3.33
N VAL A 179 12.50 -2.83 -3.10
CA VAL A 179 11.39 -3.05 -4.05
C VAL A 179 11.28 -1.82 -4.95
N ARG A 180 11.38 -2.03 -6.27
CA ARG A 180 11.18 -0.99 -7.28
C ARG A 180 9.95 -1.36 -8.11
N ILE A 181 9.01 -0.44 -8.21
CA ILE A 181 7.88 -0.52 -9.14
C ILE A 181 8.25 0.41 -10.31
N PRO A 182 8.28 -0.08 -11.56
CA PRO A 182 8.64 0.73 -12.73
C PRO A 182 7.67 1.88 -13.00
#